data_AF-A0A8H7MLQ2-F1
#
_entry.id   AF-A0A8H7MLQ2-F1
#
_cell.length_a   1.000
_cell.length_b   1.000
_cell.length_c   1.000
_cell.angle_alpha   90.00
_cell.angle_beta   90.00
_cell.angle_gamma   90.00
#
_symmetry.space_group_name_H-M   'P 1'
#
loop_
_entity.id
_entity.type
_entity.pdbx_description
1 polymer ?
#
loop_
_entity_poly.entity_id
_entity_poly.type
_entity_poly.pdbx_seq_one_letter_code
_entity_poly.pdbx_strand_id
1 'polypeptide(L)'
;MSGLQKDHNYHSQLRLTVHSMSESKNSCRLPPFSPAATQAAVESSTVTYPPDYITNIIIEISGYLATLLQQSTLFGRPENDPYSPSLHTLHDRLHAGYLNPSPIQSHAHEQTRIKATLGQRTTKSAAHRPLEDFEDLYYIVLARMQDIHQVLSARLGSGFNATTDPVYPDGPSIADLYVSLAQYWDVLNDNAFVKAIDSAVRHSRVKCLHQEILVQVHNDEITSTDAEELLKDLYDPKEYEEIQGLAWVSGWAPSMVAAWLGEKYRVVLGLEREEAESKNRMDRKRAKMGKKAKRPQHELKSKKEGKEIVEGLHMAGGEVRMAGPTEPQMQAHTARGHQDQRGQLQEELEWQMKTQRVSEYSQYLRGMASHDARYMVQSTALNIDLRTSSPGGSGPHVVNDDSNMT
;
A
#
# COMPACT_ATOMS: atom_id res chain seq x y z
N MET A 1 -0.93 -35.31 42.70
CA MET A 1 -1.87 -34.43 41.97
C MET A 1 -1.87 -33.08 42.67
N SER A 2 -0.99 -32.17 42.23
CA SER A 2 -0.86 -30.83 42.79
C SER A 2 -0.43 -29.93 41.63
N GLY A 3 -1.39 -29.19 41.08
CA GLY A 3 -1.22 -28.34 39.90
C GLY A 3 -0.38 -27.12 40.23
N LEU A 4 0.74 -26.97 39.52
CA LEU A 4 1.56 -25.77 39.52
C LEU A 4 0.92 -24.74 38.59
N GLN A 5 0.23 -23.80 39.21
CA GLN A 5 -0.27 -22.57 38.61
C GLN A 5 0.91 -21.60 38.47
N LYS A 6 1.40 -21.40 37.23
CA LYS A 6 2.40 -20.38 36.92
C LYS A 6 1.69 -19.20 36.28
N ASP A 7 1.45 -18.17 37.08
CA ASP A 7 1.03 -16.85 36.62
C ASP A 7 2.19 -16.21 35.84
N HIS A 8 1.96 -15.89 34.57
CA HIS A 8 2.84 -15.07 33.74
C HIS A 8 2.42 -13.61 33.89
N ASN A 9 3.09 -12.91 34.81
CA ASN A 9 2.98 -11.46 34.98
C ASN A 9 4.10 -10.79 34.16
N TYR A 10 3.84 -10.49 32.87
CA TYR A 10 4.75 -9.79 31.96
C TYR A 10 4.38 -8.30 31.77
N HIS A 11 3.69 -7.70 32.73
CA HIS A 11 3.28 -6.29 32.67
C HIS A 11 3.72 -5.53 33.92
N SER A 12 5.02 -5.22 33.99
CA SER A 12 5.55 -4.01 34.65
C SER A 12 7.07 -4.17 34.86
N GLN A 13 7.89 -3.56 33.99
CA GLN A 13 9.19 -2.96 34.35
C GLN A 13 9.89 -2.38 33.12
N LEU A 14 9.41 -1.24 32.64
CA LEU A 14 10.26 -0.27 31.94
C LEU A 14 10.61 0.84 32.95
N ARG A 15 11.62 0.59 33.80
CA ARG A 15 12.23 1.63 34.65
C ARG A 15 13.29 2.35 33.81
N LEU A 16 12.97 3.56 33.39
CA LEU A 16 13.86 4.47 32.66
C LEU A 16 14.95 5.02 33.58
N THR A 17 16.21 4.79 33.20
CA THR A 17 17.37 5.54 33.69
C THR A 17 17.42 6.87 32.92
N VAL A 18 16.88 7.93 33.51
CA VAL A 18 16.95 9.29 32.93
C VAL A 18 18.39 9.80 33.07
N HIS A 19 19.19 9.69 32.00
CA HIS A 19 20.48 10.36 31.95
C HIS A 19 20.26 11.87 31.80
N SER A 20 20.73 12.61 32.80
CA SER A 20 20.75 14.06 32.85
C SER A 20 21.57 14.59 31.66
N MET A 21 20.89 15.23 30.70
CA MET A 21 21.54 15.90 29.58
C MET A 21 22.09 17.25 30.05
N SER A 22 23.41 17.41 30.00
CA SER A 22 24.11 18.66 30.27
C SER A 22 23.76 19.73 29.23
N GLU A 23 23.43 20.94 29.70
CA GLU A 23 22.99 22.11 28.94
C GLU A 23 24.03 22.60 27.91
N SER A 24 23.97 22.04 26.70
CA SER A 24 24.52 22.64 25.50
C SER A 24 23.50 23.64 24.95
N LYS A 25 23.71 24.94 25.21
CA LYS A 25 22.97 26.02 24.54
C LYS A 25 23.25 25.95 23.04
N ASN A 26 22.18 25.84 22.24
CA ASN A 26 22.08 26.14 20.80
C ASN A 26 21.85 24.98 19.82
N SER A 27 20.96 24.04 20.13
CA SER A 27 19.95 23.66 19.13
C SER A 27 18.75 22.99 19.80
N CYS A 28 17.59 23.63 19.74
CA CYS A 28 16.31 23.02 20.12
C CYS A 28 15.92 22.00 19.05
N ARG A 29 16.72 20.92 18.91
CA ARG A 29 16.49 19.85 17.94
C ARG A 29 16.22 18.56 18.69
N LEU A 30 15.21 17.82 18.24
CA LEU A 30 14.95 16.49 18.74
C LEU A 30 16.13 15.58 18.33
N PRO A 31 16.59 14.68 19.22
CA PRO A 31 17.57 13.68 18.82
C PRO A 31 17.02 12.82 17.67
N PRO A 32 17.88 12.32 16.77
CA PRO A 32 17.47 11.36 15.75
C PRO A 32 16.97 10.07 16.40
N PHE A 33 16.12 9.32 15.70
CA PHE A 33 15.79 7.96 16.12
C PHE A 33 17.02 7.06 16.08
N SER A 34 16.95 5.94 16.81
CA SER A 34 17.95 4.88 16.71
C SER A 34 18.03 4.36 15.27
N PRO A 35 19.22 3.87 14.83
CA PRO A 35 19.34 3.29 13.50
C PRO A 35 18.32 2.16 13.31
N ALA A 36 17.68 2.15 12.16
CA ALA A 36 16.76 1.10 11.79
C ALA A 36 17.42 -0.29 11.76
N ALA A 37 16.63 -1.33 11.99
CA ALA A 37 17.07 -2.71 11.81
C ALA A 37 17.57 -2.94 10.39
N THR A 38 18.75 -3.57 10.26
CA THR A 38 19.32 -3.93 8.96
C THR A 38 18.94 -5.37 8.60
N GLN A 39 18.86 -5.67 7.31
CA GLN A 39 18.58 -7.03 6.81
C GLN A 39 19.51 -8.07 7.44
N ALA A 40 20.83 -7.82 7.42
CA ALA A 40 21.82 -8.73 7.99
C ALA A 40 21.64 -8.95 9.51
N ALA A 41 21.27 -7.91 10.26
CA ALA A 41 21.03 -8.04 11.71
C ALA A 41 19.77 -8.86 12.02
N VAL A 42 18.73 -8.73 11.21
CA VAL A 42 17.49 -9.50 11.34
C VAL A 42 17.71 -10.96 10.93
N GLU A 43 18.41 -11.21 9.81
CA GLU A 43 18.74 -12.56 9.36
C GLU A 43 19.56 -13.33 10.40
N SER A 44 20.56 -12.67 11.01
CA SER A 44 21.41 -13.27 12.05
C SER A 44 20.75 -13.43 13.42
N SER A 45 19.62 -12.77 13.69
CA SER A 45 18.90 -12.91 14.97
C SER A 45 18.37 -14.33 15.14
N THR A 46 18.59 -14.97 16.28
CA THR A 46 18.04 -16.32 16.56
C THR A 46 16.73 -16.28 17.34
N VAL A 47 16.29 -15.08 17.75
CA VAL A 47 15.12 -14.86 18.59
C VAL A 47 14.01 -14.22 17.77
N THR A 48 12.77 -14.59 18.05
CA THR A 48 11.55 -14.00 17.47
C THR A 48 10.55 -13.69 18.57
N TYR A 49 9.84 -12.57 18.45
CA TYR A 49 8.71 -12.31 19.36
C TYR A 49 7.46 -13.13 18.96
N PRO A 50 6.55 -13.39 19.91
CA PRO A 50 5.27 -14.03 19.62
C PRO A 50 4.42 -13.19 18.63
N PRO A 51 3.75 -13.82 17.64
CA PRO A 51 2.91 -13.10 16.68
C PRO A 51 1.84 -12.21 17.33
N ASP A 52 1.15 -12.70 18.36
CA ASP A 52 0.09 -11.96 19.05
C ASP A 52 0.61 -10.67 19.69
N TYR A 53 1.82 -10.70 20.24
CA TYR A 53 2.47 -9.51 20.80
C TYR A 53 2.71 -8.46 19.73
N ILE A 54 3.28 -8.88 18.59
CA ILE A 54 3.59 -8.00 17.46
C ILE A 54 2.31 -7.37 16.89
N THR A 55 1.28 -8.19 16.65
CA THR A 55 -0.02 -7.75 16.17
C THR A 55 -0.63 -6.69 17.10
N ASN A 56 -0.63 -6.93 18.42
CA ASN A 56 -1.17 -5.97 19.38
C ASN A 56 -0.41 -4.64 19.36
N ILE A 57 0.93 -4.69 19.33
CA ILE A 57 1.78 -3.49 19.27
C ILE A 57 1.52 -2.68 17.99
N ILE A 58 1.43 -3.32 16.82
CA ILE A 58 1.15 -2.62 15.56
C ILE A 58 -0.24 -1.97 15.58
N ILE A 59 -1.26 -2.68 16.07
CA ILE A 59 -2.63 -2.13 16.20
C ILE A 59 -2.64 -0.93 17.16
N GLU A 60 -2.01 -1.07 18.32
CA GLU A 60 -1.94 -0.02 19.34
C GLU A 60 -1.26 1.25 18.79
N ILE A 61 -0.06 1.10 18.21
CA ILE A 61 0.70 2.23 17.67
C ILE A 61 -0.05 2.86 16.50
N SER A 62 -0.59 2.06 15.57
CA SER A 62 -1.32 2.61 14.42
C SER A 62 -2.59 3.37 14.83
N GLY A 63 -3.36 2.86 15.80
CA GLY A 63 -4.51 3.56 16.37
C GLY A 63 -4.13 4.85 17.09
N TYR A 64 -3.05 4.82 17.88
CA TYR A 64 -2.50 5.99 18.55
C TYR A 64 -2.09 7.08 17.55
N LEU A 65 -1.30 6.72 16.53
CA LEU A 65 -0.84 7.65 15.50
C LEU A 65 -2.00 8.20 14.65
N ALA A 66 -3.01 7.37 14.33
CA ALA A 66 -4.20 7.84 13.62
C ALA A 66 -4.99 8.88 14.45
N THR A 67 -5.17 8.62 15.75
CA THR A 67 -5.84 9.54 16.68
C THR A 67 -5.06 10.85 16.80
N LEU A 68 -3.73 10.77 16.93
CA LEU A 68 -2.84 11.92 17.00
C LEU A 68 -2.97 12.82 15.76
N LEU A 69 -2.98 12.24 14.57
CA LEU A 69 -3.14 12.99 13.31
C LEU A 69 -4.52 13.64 13.17
N GLN A 70 -5.56 13.02 13.73
CA GLN A 70 -6.90 13.58 13.70
C GLN A 70 -7.06 14.77 14.65
N GLN A 71 -6.40 14.74 15.80
CA GLN A 71 -6.50 15.76 16.84
C GLN A 71 -5.53 16.93 16.64
N SER A 72 -4.38 16.70 16.01
CA SER A 72 -3.35 17.71 15.83
C SER A 72 -3.49 18.47 14.52
N THR A 73 -3.35 19.79 14.59
CA THR A 73 -3.21 20.65 13.41
C THR A 73 -1.75 20.84 12.99
N LEU A 74 -0.79 20.33 13.77
CA LEU A 74 0.64 20.53 13.51
C LEU A 74 1.10 19.83 12.22
N PHE A 75 0.43 18.75 11.83
CA PHE A 75 0.78 17.89 10.69
C PHE A 75 -0.01 18.24 9.42
N GLY A 76 -0.73 19.36 9.42
CA GLY A 76 -1.64 19.74 8.33
C GLY A 76 -2.99 19.02 8.41
N ARG A 77 -3.83 19.21 7.39
CA ARG A 77 -5.09 18.49 7.30
C ARG A 77 -4.81 17.07 6.79
N PRO A 78 -5.28 16.03 7.48
CA PRO A 78 -5.18 14.67 6.95
C PRO A 78 -5.92 14.61 5.61
N GLU A 79 -5.26 14.01 4.63
CA GLU A 79 -5.87 13.74 3.34
C GLU A 79 -6.89 12.62 3.54
N ASN A 80 -8.17 12.98 3.66
CA ASN A 80 -9.26 12.04 3.89
C ASN A 80 -9.72 11.40 2.58
N ASP A 81 -8.78 10.90 1.78
CA ASP A 81 -9.10 10.10 0.60
C ASP A 81 -9.16 8.62 0.99
N PRO A 82 -10.36 8.00 1.07
CA PRO A 82 -10.50 6.59 1.40
C PRO A 82 -9.93 5.66 0.31
N TYR A 83 -9.57 6.21 -0.86
CA TYR A 83 -8.96 5.48 -1.97
C TYR A 83 -7.46 5.76 -2.12
N SER A 84 -6.83 6.33 -1.10
CA SER A 84 -5.38 6.44 -0.93
C SER A 84 -4.91 5.56 0.23
N PRO A 85 -3.77 4.84 0.13
CA PRO A 85 -3.27 3.95 1.18
C PRO A 85 -2.62 4.75 2.33
N SER A 86 -3.40 5.60 2.98
CA SER A 86 -3.00 6.34 4.18
C SER A 86 -2.97 5.42 5.41
N LEU A 87 -2.32 5.86 6.51
CA LEU A 87 -2.35 5.15 7.79
C LEU A 87 -3.80 4.87 8.23
N HIS A 88 -4.68 5.86 8.13
CA HIS A 88 -6.08 5.73 8.49
C HIS A 88 -6.80 4.71 7.59
N THR A 89 -6.59 4.81 6.27
CA THR A 89 -7.19 3.87 5.32
C THR A 89 -6.76 2.44 5.59
N LEU A 90 -5.47 2.18 5.80
CA LEU A 90 -4.96 0.82 6.03
C LEU A 90 -5.39 0.27 7.39
N HIS A 91 -5.37 1.09 8.44
CA HIS A 91 -5.90 0.75 9.76
C HIS A 91 -7.39 0.37 9.68
N ASP A 92 -8.22 1.22 9.08
CA ASP A 92 -9.67 1.00 8.98
C ASP A 92 -10.00 -0.23 8.14
N ARG A 93 -9.26 -0.44 7.05
CA ARG A 93 -9.37 -1.65 6.22
C ARG A 93 -9.06 -2.91 7.01
N LEU A 94 -7.98 -2.91 7.79
CA LEU A 94 -7.60 -4.05 8.63
C LEU A 94 -8.74 -4.40 9.61
N HIS A 95 -9.29 -3.40 10.30
CA HIS A 95 -10.39 -3.55 11.27
C HIS A 95 -11.71 -3.95 10.63
N ALA A 96 -11.99 -3.46 9.42
CA ALA A 96 -13.18 -3.84 8.65
C ALA A 96 -13.04 -5.18 7.93
N GLY A 97 -11.93 -5.92 8.15
CA GLY A 97 -11.71 -7.26 7.64
C GLY A 97 -11.38 -7.32 6.16
N TYR A 98 -10.92 -6.22 5.54
CA TYR A 98 -10.48 -6.23 4.15
C TYR A 98 -9.23 -7.11 3.99
N LEU A 99 -9.18 -7.86 2.90
CA LEU A 99 -7.98 -8.60 2.50
C LEU A 99 -6.93 -7.63 1.96
N ASN A 100 -5.66 -7.93 2.23
CA ASN A 100 -4.55 -7.21 1.62
C ASN A 100 -4.41 -7.58 0.14
N PRO A 101 -3.79 -6.72 -0.69
CA PRO A 101 -3.37 -7.11 -2.02
C PRO A 101 -2.51 -8.37 -1.96
N SER A 102 -2.53 -9.17 -3.04
CA SER A 102 -1.72 -10.38 -3.13
C SER A 102 -0.25 -10.09 -2.79
N PRO A 103 0.42 -10.94 -1.99
CA PRO A 103 1.83 -10.76 -1.65
C PRO A 103 2.75 -11.07 -2.84
N ILE A 104 2.22 -11.67 -3.91
CA ILE A 104 2.89 -11.89 -5.20
C ILE A 104 2.64 -10.66 -6.10
N GLN A 105 3.72 -9.94 -6.47
CA GLN A 105 3.63 -8.66 -7.18
C GLN A 105 2.92 -8.76 -8.54
N SER A 106 3.15 -9.83 -9.31
CA SER A 106 2.47 -10.03 -10.60
C SER A 106 0.94 -10.09 -10.44
N HIS A 107 0.46 -10.65 -9.34
CA HIS A 107 -0.97 -10.77 -9.04
C HIS A 107 -1.57 -9.47 -8.49
N ALA A 108 -0.77 -8.62 -7.84
CA ALA A 108 -1.22 -7.35 -7.25
C ALA A 108 -1.75 -6.35 -8.30
N HIS A 109 -1.45 -6.57 -9.58
CA HIS A 109 -1.92 -5.73 -10.68
C HIS A 109 -2.97 -6.42 -11.59
N GLU A 110 -3.33 -7.67 -11.31
CA GLU A 110 -4.25 -8.44 -12.14
C GLU A 110 -5.71 -8.09 -11.80
N GLN A 111 -6.33 -7.24 -12.63
CA GLN A 111 -7.69 -6.74 -12.37
C GLN A 111 -8.74 -7.85 -12.22
N THR A 112 -8.66 -8.91 -13.00
CA THR A 112 -9.65 -10.01 -12.97
C THR A 112 -9.63 -10.72 -11.62
N ARG A 113 -8.44 -11.06 -11.12
CA ARG A 113 -8.23 -11.70 -9.81
C ARG A 113 -8.65 -10.78 -8.67
N ILE A 114 -8.32 -9.49 -8.78
CA ILE A 114 -8.73 -8.49 -7.78
C ILE A 114 -10.25 -8.33 -7.77
N LYS A 115 -10.92 -8.25 -8.92
CA LYS A 115 -12.38 -8.19 -9.00
C LYS A 115 -13.05 -9.42 -8.38
N ALA A 116 -12.46 -10.60 -8.52
CA ALA A 116 -12.99 -11.84 -7.93
C ALA A 116 -12.90 -11.85 -6.39
N THR A 117 -11.92 -11.14 -5.83
CA THR A 117 -11.72 -11.00 -4.37
C THR A 117 -12.31 -9.70 -3.81
N LEU A 118 -12.75 -8.80 -4.68
CA LEU A 118 -13.36 -7.53 -4.31
C LEU A 118 -14.65 -7.78 -3.51
N GLY A 119 -14.70 -7.22 -2.30
CA GLY A 119 -15.81 -7.43 -1.36
C GLY A 119 -15.67 -8.65 -0.45
N GLN A 120 -14.69 -9.52 -0.66
CA GLN A 120 -14.37 -10.58 0.32
C GLN A 120 -13.83 -9.94 1.60
N ARG A 121 -14.28 -10.46 2.74
CA ARG A 121 -13.86 -10.01 4.08
C ARG A 121 -13.51 -11.21 4.93
N THR A 122 -12.46 -11.07 5.74
CA THR A 122 -12.21 -12.01 6.82
C THR A 122 -13.22 -11.79 7.95
N THR A 123 -13.67 -12.88 8.57
CA THR A 123 -14.51 -12.83 9.77
C THR A 123 -13.69 -12.66 11.04
N LYS A 124 -12.36 -12.80 10.95
CA LYS A 124 -11.44 -12.63 12.09
C LYS A 124 -11.30 -11.15 12.42
N SER A 125 -11.38 -10.81 13.71
CA SER A 125 -11.03 -9.47 14.18
C SER A 125 -9.55 -9.18 13.93
N ALA A 126 -9.17 -7.91 13.81
CA ALA A 126 -7.78 -7.49 13.58
C ALA A 126 -6.76 -8.25 14.45
N ALA A 127 -6.96 -8.30 15.77
CA ALA A 127 -6.04 -8.96 16.70
C ALA A 127 -5.83 -10.48 16.49
N HIS A 128 -6.70 -11.16 15.74
CA HIS A 128 -6.62 -12.60 15.45
C HIS A 128 -6.26 -12.89 13.98
N ARG A 129 -5.94 -11.86 13.21
CA ARG A 129 -5.46 -12.01 11.83
C ARG A 129 -4.01 -12.53 11.84
N PRO A 130 -3.62 -13.31 10.84
CA PRO A 130 -2.26 -13.80 10.76
C PRO A 130 -1.27 -12.64 10.55
N LEU A 131 -0.01 -12.81 10.98
CA LEU A 131 0.94 -11.71 11.10
C LEU A 131 1.30 -11.07 9.75
N GLU A 132 1.30 -11.84 8.67
CA GLU A 132 1.50 -11.34 7.31
C GLU A 132 0.48 -10.27 6.88
N ASP A 133 -0.72 -10.25 7.48
CA ASP A 133 -1.73 -9.23 7.18
C ASP A 133 -1.34 -7.83 7.70
N PHE A 134 -0.28 -7.74 8.50
CA PHE A 134 0.20 -6.49 9.10
C PHE A 134 1.37 -5.87 8.33
N GLU A 135 1.86 -6.49 7.24
CA GLU A 135 3.00 -6.00 6.45
C GLU A 135 2.86 -4.51 6.07
N ASP A 136 1.74 -4.17 5.41
CA ASP A 136 1.54 -2.81 4.89
C ASP A 136 1.26 -1.80 6.00
N LEU A 137 0.59 -2.23 7.07
CA LEU A 137 0.35 -1.39 8.25
C LEU A 137 1.66 -1.09 9.00
N TYR A 138 2.55 -2.09 9.10
CA TYR A 138 3.89 -1.91 9.64
C TYR A 138 4.70 -0.88 8.85
N TYR A 139 4.70 -0.97 7.51
CA TYR A 139 5.40 0.00 6.65
C TYR A 139 4.87 1.42 6.84
N ILE A 140 3.55 1.63 6.82
CA ILE A 140 2.98 2.97 6.94
C ILE A 140 3.15 3.56 8.35
N VAL A 141 3.18 2.73 9.40
CA VAL A 141 3.47 3.17 10.77
C VAL A 141 4.89 3.72 10.86
N LEU A 142 5.90 2.98 10.38
CA LEU A 142 7.28 3.44 10.36
C LEU A 142 7.43 4.77 9.61
N ALA A 143 6.89 4.83 8.39
CA ALA A 143 6.92 6.04 7.58
C ALA A 143 6.24 7.23 8.28
N ARG A 144 5.12 6.98 8.98
CA ARG A 144 4.41 8.04 9.68
C ARG A 144 5.16 8.56 10.90
N MET A 145 5.85 7.69 11.64
CA MET A 145 6.67 8.11 12.77
C MET A 145 7.84 8.99 12.33
N GLN A 146 8.50 8.63 11.23
CA GLN A 146 9.54 9.45 10.61
C GLN A 146 9.00 10.81 10.13
N ASP A 147 7.85 10.83 9.46
CA ASP A 147 7.18 12.05 9.00
C ASP A 147 6.85 12.99 10.17
N ILE A 148 6.25 12.46 11.25
CA ILE A 148 5.98 13.24 12.47
C ILE A 148 7.27 13.80 13.06
N HIS A 149 8.33 12.99 13.19
CA HIS A 149 9.62 13.44 13.71
C HIS A 149 10.23 14.57 12.86
N GLN A 150 10.17 14.45 11.54
CA GLN A 150 10.66 15.48 10.61
C GLN A 150 9.89 16.79 10.74
N VAL A 151 8.55 16.72 10.81
CA VAL A 151 7.70 17.90 10.99
C VAL A 151 7.98 18.58 12.33
N LEU A 152 8.05 17.82 13.44
CA LEU A 152 8.37 18.38 14.75
C LEU A 152 9.76 19.02 14.77
N SER A 153 10.76 18.35 14.20
CA SER A 153 12.13 18.87 14.11
C SER A 153 12.21 20.17 13.30
N ALA A 154 11.46 20.26 12.20
CA ALA A 154 11.39 21.48 11.39
C ALA A 154 10.72 22.64 12.14
N ARG A 155 9.64 22.37 12.87
CA ARG A 155 8.91 23.40 13.66
C ARG A 155 9.73 23.92 14.84
N LEU A 156 10.43 23.04 15.54
CA LEU A 156 11.36 23.43 16.61
C LEU A 156 12.57 24.19 16.05
N GLY A 157 13.15 23.71 14.94
CA GLY A 157 14.30 24.35 14.30
C GLY A 157 14.02 25.74 13.72
N SER A 158 12.77 26.02 13.37
CA SER A 158 12.31 27.35 12.89
C SER A 158 11.82 28.26 14.02
N GLY A 159 11.69 27.75 15.25
CA GLY A 159 11.19 28.53 16.39
C GLY A 159 9.68 28.77 16.39
N PHE A 160 8.92 28.10 15.52
CA PHE A 160 7.44 28.16 15.56
C PHE A 160 6.87 27.48 16.80
N ASN A 161 7.62 26.54 17.38
CA ASN A 161 7.24 25.79 18.56
C ASN A 161 8.41 25.63 19.53
N ALA A 162 8.08 25.45 20.80
CA ALA A 162 8.98 25.00 21.85
C ALA A 162 8.71 23.53 22.20
N THR A 163 9.68 22.84 22.81
CA THR A 163 9.53 21.44 23.23
C THR A 163 8.42 21.23 24.27
N THR A 164 8.10 22.29 25.04
CA THR A 164 7.03 22.32 26.04
C THR A 164 5.64 22.56 25.45
N ASP A 165 5.55 22.94 24.17
CA ASP A 165 4.25 23.22 23.55
C ASP A 165 3.44 21.93 23.42
N PRO A 166 2.12 21.99 23.67
CA PRO A 166 1.24 20.85 23.46
C PRO A 166 1.02 20.58 21.97
N VAL A 167 0.96 19.32 21.57
CA VAL A 167 0.76 18.89 20.17
C VAL A 167 -0.67 19.17 19.66
N TYR A 168 -1.64 19.15 20.57
CA TYR A 168 -3.03 19.55 20.40
C TYR A 168 -3.59 19.97 21.78
N PRO A 169 -4.75 20.66 21.87
CA PRO A 169 -5.31 21.08 23.16
C PRO A 169 -5.47 19.88 24.12
N ASP A 170 -4.94 20.02 25.34
CA ASP A 170 -4.90 18.96 26.37
C ASP A 170 -4.10 17.69 25.99
N GLY A 171 -3.30 17.76 24.92
CA GLY A 171 -2.42 16.68 24.47
C GLY A 171 -1.03 16.68 25.12
N PRO A 172 -0.19 15.69 24.77
CA PRO A 172 1.19 15.64 25.25
C PRO A 172 2.00 16.84 24.72
N SER A 173 3.06 17.21 25.46
CA SER A 173 4.05 18.14 24.93
C SER A 173 4.80 17.51 23.75
N ILE A 174 5.42 18.34 22.91
CA ILE A 174 6.27 17.85 21.81
C ILE A 174 7.40 16.95 22.35
N ALA A 175 7.96 17.27 23.52
CA ALA A 175 8.97 16.43 24.18
C ALA A 175 8.41 15.06 24.58
N ASP A 176 7.25 15.01 25.22
CA ASP A 176 6.62 13.76 25.67
C ASP A 176 6.21 12.88 24.48
N LEU A 177 5.69 13.50 23.42
CA LEU A 177 5.38 12.80 22.17
C LEU A 177 6.66 12.20 21.56
N TYR A 178 7.76 12.96 21.51
CA TYR A 178 9.03 12.45 21.00
C TYR A 178 9.53 11.23 21.79
N VAL A 179 9.47 11.28 23.13
CA VAL A 179 9.86 10.13 23.98
C VAL A 179 9.03 8.90 23.63
N SER A 180 7.70 9.07 23.45
CA SER A 180 6.81 7.98 23.06
C SER A 180 7.15 7.42 21.67
N LEU A 181 7.38 8.30 20.69
CA LEU A 181 7.77 7.89 19.34
C LEU A 181 9.11 7.16 19.32
N ALA A 182 10.10 7.60 20.09
CA ALA A 182 11.39 6.93 20.18
C ALA A 182 11.25 5.51 20.76
N GLN A 183 10.44 5.35 21.81
CA GLN A 183 10.17 4.02 22.39
C GLN A 183 9.47 3.09 21.39
N TYR A 184 8.44 3.58 20.70
CA TYR A 184 7.78 2.82 19.65
C TYR A 184 8.74 2.46 18.51
N TRP A 185 9.65 3.37 18.15
CA TRP A 185 10.60 3.17 17.07
C TRP A 185 11.57 2.06 17.42
N ASP A 186 12.09 2.07 18.66
CA ASP A 186 12.99 1.03 19.18
C ASP A 186 12.30 -0.34 19.19
N VAL A 187 11.03 -0.42 19.60
CA VAL A 187 10.26 -1.69 19.59
C VAL A 187 10.05 -2.20 18.17
N LEU A 188 9.62 -1.34 17.25
CA LEU A 188 9.33 -1.71 15.86
C LEU A 188 10.60 -2.07 15.07
N ASN A 189 11.76 -1.55 15.48
CA ASN A 189 13.07 -1.85 14.88
C ASN A 189 13.89 -2.86 15.71
N ASP A 190 13.30 -3.55 16.68
CA ASP A 190 13.97 -4.66 17.34
C ASP A 190 14.15 -5.83 16.36
N ASN A 191 15.34 -6.41 16.28
CA ASN A 191 15.66 -7.45 15.30
C ASN A 191 14.74 -8.69 15.44
N ALA A 192 14.34 -9.06 16.65
CA ALA A 192 13.44 -10.19 16.89
C ALA A 192 11.99 -9.87 16.48
N PHE A 193 11.58 -8.60 16.57
CA PHE A 193 10.29 -8.11 16.09
C PHE A 193 10.23 -8.18 14.57
N VAL A 194 11.22 -7.58 13.91
CA VAL A 194 11.30 -7.55 12.44
C VAL A 194 11.46 -8.95 11.87
N LYS A 195 12.26 -9.83 12.50
CA LYS A 195 12.44 -11.22 12.06
C LYS A 195 11.14 -12.01 12.01
N ALA A 196 10.29 -11.84 13.02
CA ALA A 196 9.01 -12.54 13.08
C ALA A 196 8.06 -12.10 11.96
N ILE A 197 7.99 -10.80 11.68
CA ILE A 197 7.19 -10.27 10.55
C ILE A 197 7.79 -10.76 9.23
N ASP A 198 9.10 -10.63 9.03
CA ASP A 198 9.79 -11.09 7.81
C ASP A 198 9.49 -12.56 7.51
N SER A 199 9.63 -13.42 8.54
CA SER A 199 9.35 -14.86 8.43
C SER A 199 7.89 -15.14 8.08
N ALA A 200 6.94 -14.41 8.68
CA ALA A 200 5.51 -14.57 8.39
C ALA A 200 5.17 -14.16 6.95
N VAL A 201 5.74 -13.05 6.46
CA VAL A 201 5.50 -12.58 5.09
C VAL A 201 6.13 -13.54 4.06
N ARG A 202 7.35 -14.04 4.30
CA ARG A 202 7.96 -15.10 3.45
C ARG A 202 7.08 -16.35 3.40
N HIS A 203 6.64 -16.82 4.56
CA HIS A 203 5.76 -17.98 4.65
C HIS A 203 4.44 -17.76 3.89
N SER A 204 3.85 -16.57 3.99
CA SER A 204 2.64 -16.21 3.24
C SER A 204 2.86 -16.24 1.73
N ARG A 205 3.99 -15.72 1.25
CA ARG A 205 4.37 -15.80 -0.17
C ARG A 205 4.52 -17.24 -0.65
N VAL A 206 5.20 -18.08 0.13
CA VAL A 206 5.31 -19.53 -0.14
C VAL A 206 3.94 -20.18 -0.23
N LYS A 207 3.06 -19.88 0.74
CA LYS A 207 1.69 -20.41 0.75
C LYS A 207 0.90 -19.98 -0.49
N CYS A 208 1.03 -18.73 -0.93
CA CYS A 208 0.41 -18.26 -2.16
C CYS A 208 0.99 -18.93 -3.41
N LEU A 209 2.30 -19.11 -3.50
CA LEU A 209 2.96 -19.81 -4.61
C LEU A 209 2.53 -21.28 -4.67
N HIS A 210 2.47 -21.96 -3.53
CA HIS A 210 1.93 -23.32 -3.43
C HIS A 210 0.52 -23.39 -4.00
N GLN A 211 -0.37 -22.50 -3.57
CA GLN A 211 -1.75 -22.46 -4.07
C GLN A 211 -1.81 -22.23 -5.58
N GLU A 212 -0.93 -21.41 -6.13
CA GLU A 212 -0.84 -21.17 -7.57
C GLU A 212 -0.42 -22.44 -8.32
N ILE A 213 0.60 -23.15 -7.83
CA ILE A 213 1.02 -24.45 -8.42
C ILE A 213 -0.16 -25.43 -8.45
N LEU A 214 -0.94 -25.51 -7.37
CA LEU A 214 -2.12 -26.38 -7.33
C LEU A 214 -3.21 -25.96 -8.34
N VAL A 215 -3.41 -24.66 -8.54
CA VAL A 215 -4.36 -24.15 -9.55
C VAL A 215 -3.87 -24.49 -10.96
N GLN A 216 -2.57 -24.35 -11.23
CA GLN A 216 -1.98 -24.71 -12.53
C GLN A 216 -2.12 -26.21 -12.84
N VAL A 217 -1.93 -27.08 -11.83
CA VAL A 217 -2.20 -28.52 -11.97
C VAL A 217 -3.68 -28.77 -12.26
N HIS A 218 -4.59 -28.10 -11.53
CA HIS A 218 -6.03 -28.27 -11.74
C HIS A 218 -6.51 -27.84 -13.13
N ASN A 219 -5.84 -26.84 -13.72
CA ASN A 219 -6.13 -26.33 -15.06
C ASN A 219 -5.40 -27.11 -16.17
N ASP A 220 -4.68 -28.20 -15.85
CA ASP A 220 -3.84 -28.96 -16.77
C ASP A 220 -2.73 -28.11 -17.45
N GLU A 221 -2.29 -27.01 -16.81
CA GLU A 221 -1.22 -26.14 -17.32
C GLU A 221 0.17 -26.74 -17.07
N ILE A 222 0.31 -27.51 -16.00
CA ILE A 222 1.53 -28.25 -15.63
C ILE A 222 1.19 -29.68 -15.21
N THR A 223 2.14 -30.61 -15.31
CA THR A 223 1.92 -31.99 -14.87
C THR A 223 2.04 -32.13 -13.35
N SER A 224 1.48 -33.20 -12.78
CA SER A 224 1.65 -33.50 -11.34
C SER A 224 3.11 -33.69 -10.96
N THR A 225 3.93 -34.27 -11.85
CA THR A 225 5.37 -34.44 -11.63
C THR A 225 6.09 -33.10 -11.55
N ASP A 226 5.79 -32.18 -12.47
CA ASP A 226 6.38 -30.83 -12.46
C ASP A 226 5.98 -30.07 -11.19
N ALA A 227 4.73 -30.22 -10.74
CA ALA A 227 4.26 -29.61 -9.50
C ALA A 227 4.97 -30.16 -8.26
N GLU A 228 5.24 -31.47 -8.20
CA GLU A 228 6.03 -32.07 -7.11
C GLU A 228 7.46 -31.52 -7.05
N GLU A 229 8.09 -31.31 -8.21
CA GLU A 229 9.43 -30.72 -8.31
C GLU A 229 9.41 -29.25 -7.85
N LEU A 230 8.48 -28.43 -8.37
CA LEU A 230 8.33 -27.04 -7.97
C LEU A 230 8.03 -26.88 -6.48
N LEU A 231 7.18 -27.75 -5.91
CA LEU A 231 6.88 -27.72 -4.47
C LEU A 231 8.10 -28.13 -3.65
N LYS A 232 8.89 -29.11 -4.11
CA LYS A 232 10.12 -29.51 -3.44
C LYS A 232 11.12 -28.35 -3.39
N ASP A 233 11.29 -27.64 -4.50
CA ASP A 233 12.17 -26.46 -4.57
C ASP A 233 11.65 -25.33 -3.67
N LEU A 234 10.34 -25.06 -3.69
CA LEU A 234 9.70 -24.01 -2.88
C LEU A 234 9.89 -24.19 -1.37
N TYR A 235 10.02 -25.43 -0.90
CA TYR A 235 10.26 -25.76 0.51
C TYR A 235 11.71 -26.15 0.81
N ASP A 236 12.62 -26.10 -0.16
CA ASP A 236 14.05 -26.27 0.11
C ASP A 236 14.54 -25.11 1.00
N PRO A 237 15.25 -25.37 2.11
CA PRO A 237 15.68 -24.30 3.02
C PRO A 237 16.51 -23.21 2.35
N LYS A 238 17.30 -23.52 1.32
CA LYS A 238 18.12 -22.52 0.62
C LYS A 238 17.26 -21.63 -0.24
N GLU A 239 16.38 -22.22 -1.04
CA GLU A 239 15.45 -21.47 -1.90
C GLU A 239 14.46 -20.66 -1.06
N TYR A 240 14.00 -21.19 0.07
CA TYR A 240 13.11 -20.49 1.00
C TYR A 240 13.75 -19.20 1.54
N GLU A 241 15.06 -19.22 1.84
CA GLU A 241 15.81 -18.04 2.27
C GLU A 241 15.98 -17.00 1.15
N GLU A 242 15.84 -17.38 -0.12
CA GLU A 242 15.87 -16.45 -1.26
C GLU A 242 14.51 -15.78 -1.53
N ILE A 243 13.41 -16.37 -1.04
CA ILE A 243 12.07 -15.79 -1.21
C ILE A 243 11.99 -14.46 -0.49
N GLN A 244 11.70 -13.40 -1.24
CA GLN A 244 11.64 -12.04 -0.72
C GLN A 244 10.74 -11.96 0.53
N GLY A 245 11.28 -11.46 1.64
CA GLY A 245 10.57 -11.11 2.86
C GLY A 245 10.13 -9.65 2.85
N LEU A 246 10.33 -8.93 3.94
CA LEU A 246 10.01 -7.50 3.99
C LEU A 246 10.81 -6.71 2.94
N ALA A 247 10.26 -5.60 2.47
CA ALA A 247 10.89 -4.71 1.49
C ALA A 247 12.01 -3.82 2.09
N TRP A 248 12.40 -4.06 3.35
CA TRP A 248 13.44 -3.31 4.10
C TRP A 248 13.29 -1.78 4.01
N VAL A 249 12.07 -1.29 4.23
CA VAL A 249 11.69 0.13 4.06
C VAL A 249 12.16 1.07 5.18
N SER A 250 12.85 0.54 6.19
CA SER A 250 13.17 1.28 7.41
C SER A 250 14.16 2.44 7.16
N GLY A 251 14.97 2.36 6.11
CA GLY A 251 15.83 3.44 5.62
C GLY A 251 15.20 4.33 4.54
N TRP A 252 13.97 4.07 4.12
CA TRP A 252 13.32 4.85 3.07
C TRP A 252 12.77 6.17 3.61
N ALA A 253 12.67 7.17 2.75
CA ALA A 253 11.92 8.38 3.08
C ALA A 253 10.41 8.06 3.14
N PRO A 254 9.62 8.75 3.99
CA PRO A 254 8.17 8.52 4.08
C PRO A 254 7.44 8.60 2.74
N SER A 255 7.88 9.48 1.84
CA SER A 255 7.33 9.63 0.49
C SER A 255 7.59 8.41 -0.41
N MET A 256 8.72 7.72 -0.25
CA MET A 256 9.02 6.50 -0.98
C MET A 256 8.14 5.34 -0.51
N VAL A 257 7.92 5.22 0.80
CA VAL A 257 6.98 4.23 1.36
C VAL A 257 5.56 4.50 0.87
N ALA A 258 5.14 5.78 0.87
CA ALA A 258 3.84 6.17 0.34
C ALA A 258 3.69 5.86 -1.16
N ALA A 259 4.72 6.10 -1.98
CA ALA A 259 4.70 5.75 -3.40
C ALA A 259 4.64 4.23 -3.63
N TRP A 260 5.39 3.46 -2.86
CA TRP A 260 5.38 2.00 -2.90
C TRP A 260 4.00 1.42 -2.56
N LEU A 261 3.41 1.85 -1.44
CA LEU A 261 2.05 1.46 -1.06
C LEU A 261 1.02 1.97 -2.07
N GLY A 262 1.23 3.17 -2.61
CA GLY A 262 0.44 3.75 -3.69
C GLY A 262 0.36 2.81 -4.90
N GLU A 263 1.49 2.29 -5.37
CA GLU A 263 1.51 1.35 -6.50
C GLU A 263 0.90 0.00 -6.13
N LYS A 264 1.20 -0.55 -4.94
CA LYS A 264 0.64 -1.82 -4.44
C LYS A 264 -0.88 -1.79 -4.37
N TYR A 265 -1.46 -0.67 -3.94
CA TYR A 265 -2.91 -0.50 -3.77
C TYR A 265 -3.61 0.15 -4.97
N ARG A 266 -2.87 0.60 -6.00
CA ARG A 266 -3.40 1.37 -7.14
C ARG A 266 -4.60 0.71 -7.80
N VAL A 267 -4.51 -0.59 -8.06
CA VAL A 267 -5.57 -1.34 -8.75
C VAL A 267 -6.74 -1.64 -7.82
N VAL A 268 -6.47 -2.11 -6.59
CA VAL A 268 -7.50 -2.45 -5.61
C VAL A 268 -8.36 -1.23 -5.26
N LEU A 269 -7.73 -0.14 -4.81
CA LEU A 269 -8.45 1.08 -4.43
C LEU A 269 -9.09 1.77 -5.64
N GLY A 270 -8.47 1.66 -6.83
CA GLY A 270 -9.04 2.16 -8.08
C GLY A 270 -10.36 1.47 -8.44
N LEU A 271 -10.44 0.15 -8.28
CA LEU A 271 -11.65 -0.63 -8.52
C LEU A 271 -12.73 -0.37 -7.47
N GLU A 272 -12.37 -0.26 -6.19
CA GLU A 272 -13.31 0.10 -5.13
C GLU A 272 -13.93 1.49 -5.36
N ARG A 273 -13.11 2.46 -5.80
CA ARG A 273 -13.58 3.79 -6.19
C ARG A 273 -14.59 3.72 -7.35
N GLU A 274 -14.29 2.94 -8.38
CA GLU A 274 -15.18 2.74 -9.52
C GLU A 274 -16.53 2.12 -9.09
N GLU A 275 -16.50 1.11 -8.22
CA GLU A 275 -17.69 0.45 -7.67
C GLU A 275 -18.55 1.44 -6.87
N ALA A 276 -17.92 2.22 -5.99
CA ALA A 276 -18.59 3.24 -5.19
C ALA A 276 -19.23 4.33 -6.07
N GLU A 277 -18.52 4.81 -7.09
CA GLU A 277 -19.05 5.78 -8.06
C GLU A 277 -20.21 5.19 -8.88
N SER A 278 -20.10 3.94 -9.31
CA SER A 278 -21.15 3.22 -10.03
C SER A 278 -22.42 3.11 -9.17
N LYS A 279 -22.28 2.68 -7.91
CA LYS A 279 -23.38 2.59 -6.94
C LYS A 279 -24.04 3.96 -6.71
N ASN A 280 -23.24 5.00 -6.48
CA ASN A 280 -23.73 6.37 -6.32
C ASN A 280 -24.52 6.86 -7.54
N ARG A 281 -24.09 6.52 -8.76
CA ARG A 281 -24.83 6.85 -9.99
C ARG A 281 -26.17 6.12 -10.06
N MET A 282 -26.21 4.85 -9.69
CA MET A 282 -27.45 4.05 -9.67
C MET A 282 -28.44 4.54 -8.62
N ASP A 283 -27.96 4.89 -7.42
CA ASP A 283 -28.79 5.44 -6.34
C ASP A 283 -29.39 6.79 -6.73
N ARG A 284 -28.61 7.67 -7.37
CA ARG A 284 -29.11 8.94 -7.93
C ARG A 284 -30.19 8.70 -9.00
N LYS A 285 -30.04 7.69 -9.87
CA LYS A 285 -31.07 7.32 -10.85
C LYS A 285 -32.34 6.82 -10.16
N ARG A 286 -32.22 5.95 -9.16
CA ARG A 286 -33.35 5.41 -8.39
C ARG A 286 -34.10 6.49 -7.63
N ALA A 287 -33.38 7.42 -6.99
CA ALA A 287 -33.97 8.56 -6.29
C ALA A 287 -34.75 9.50 -7.23
N LYS A 288 -34.28 9.71 -8.47
CA LYS A 288 -34.99 10.50 -9.48
C LYS A 288 -36.25 9.80 -10.00
N MET A 289 -36.24 8.48 -10.17
CA MET A 289 -37.42 7.71 -10.58
C MET A 289 -38.50 7.66 -9.50
N GLY A 290 -38.11 7.47 -8.23
CA GLY A 290 -39.05 7.47 -7.09
C GLY A 290 -39.80 8.80 -6.89
N LYS A 291 -39.19 9.93 -7.24
CA LYS A 291 -39.84 11.26 -7.15
C LYS A 291 -40.90 11.50 -8.23
N LYS A 292 -40.83 10.83 -9.39
CA LYS A 292 -41.83 10.99 -10.47
C LYS A 292 -43.13 10.21 -10.20
N ALA A 293 -43.08 9.16 -9.39
CA ALA A 293 -44.25 8.34 -9.05
C ALA A 293 -45.17 8.98 -8.00
N LYS A 294 -44.71 10.02 -7.26
CA LYS A 294 -45.50 10.74 -6.25
C LYS A 294 -45.95 12.13 -6.69
N ARG A 295 -45.97 12.44 -8.00
CA ARG A 295 -46.72 13.64 -8.44
C ARG A 295 -48.21 13.35 -8.23
N PRO A 296 -48.92 14.17 -7.42
CA PRO A 296 -50.34 13.97 -7.18
C PRO A 296 -51.08 13.98 -8.52
N GLN A 297 -51.88 12.96 -8.80
CA GLN A 297 -52.81 12.94 -9.93
C GLN A 297 -53.87 14.07 -9.88
N HIS A 298 -53.80 14.97 -8.89
CA HIS A 298 -54.77 16.04 -8.68
C HIS A 298 -54.69 17.17 -9.73
N GLU A 299 -53.62 17.28 -10.52
CA GLU A 299 -53.51 18.31 -11.57
C GLU A 299 -54.02 17.88 -12.96
N LEU A 300 -54.38 16.61 -13.18
CA LEU A 300 -54.87 16.14 -14.48
C LEU A 300 -56.39 16.27 -14.67
N LYS A 301 -57.13 16.77 -13.67
CA LYS A 301 -58.60 16.96 -13.78
C LYS A 301 -59.05 18.38 -14.16
N SER A 302 -58.18 19.39 -14.28
CA SER A 302 -58.62 20.77 -14.58
C SER A 302 -58.45 21.23 -16.04
N LYS A 303 -58.09 20.34 -16.98
CA LYS A 303 -57.83 20.72 -18.38
C LYS A 303 -58.66 19.96 -19.42
N LYS A 304 -59.81 19.40 -19.01
CA LYS A 304 -60.72 18.67 -19.89
C LYS A 304 -62.11 19.32 -20.06
N GLU A 305 -62.20 20.62 -19.82
CA GLU A 305 -63.33 21.45 -20.26
C GLU A 305 -62.80 22.49 -21.25
N GLY A 306 -63.30 22.46 -22.49
CA GLY A 306 -63.01 23.47 -23.50
C GLY A 306 -62.25 23.00 -24.75
N LYS A 307 -62.71 21.91 -25.40
CA LYS A 307 -62.66 21.82 -26.87
C LYS A 307 -63.62 20.72 -27.35
N GLU A 308 -64.88 21.09 -27.30
CA GLU A 308 -65.97 20.51 -28.08
C GLU A 308 -65.90 21.07 -29.51
N ILE A 309 -66.48 20.31 -30.46
CA ILE A 309 -66.78 20.67 -31.86
C ILE A 309 -65.61 20.50 -32.84
N VAL A 310 -65.58 19.37 -33.57
CA VAL A 310 -66.00 19.28 -34.99
C VAL A 310 -66.36 17.81 -35.27
N GLU A 311 -67.64 17.61 -35.55
CA GLU A 311 -68.27 16.40 -36.08
C GLU A 311 -67.81 16.06 -37.50
N GLY A 312 -67.94 14.78 -37.86
CA GLY A 312 -68.56 14.41 -39.14
C GLY A 312 -67.64 13.81 -40.21
N LEU A 313 -67.70 12.48 -40.37
CA LEU A 313 -68.13 11.73 -41.57
C LEU A 313 -67.69 10.25 -41.38
N HIS A 314 -68.59 9.24 -41.30
CA HIS A 314 -69.25 8.53 -42.42
C HIS A 314 -68.22 8.04 -43.47
N MET A 315 -68.09 6.78 -43.94
CA MET A 315 -68.90 5.55 -44.06
C MET A 315 -67.92 4.38 -44.33
N ALA A 316 -68.09 3.20 -43.73
CA ALA A 316 -68.76 2.01 -44.29
C ALA A 316 -68.20 1.43 -45.60
N GLY A 317 -67.84 0.14 -45.56
CA GLY A 317 -68.08 -0.81 -46.65
C GLY A 317 -66.85 -1.47 -47.28
N GLY A 318 -66.83 -2.81 -47.28
CA GLY A 318 -66.14 -3.59 -48.30
C GLY A 318 -65.40 -4.83 -47.84
N GLU A 319 -66.12 -5.96 -47.71
CA GLU A 319 -65.53 -7.30 -47.89
C GLU A 319 -65.01 -7.44 -49.33
N VAL A 320 -63.90 -8.15 -49.55
CA VAL A 320 -63.71 -9.11 -50.68
C VAL A 320 -62.61 -10.13 -50.30
N ARG A 321 -62.95 -11.42 -50.42
CA ARG A 321 -62.06 -12.60 -50.45
C ARG A 321 -61.25 -12.65 -51.76
N MET A 322 -60.09 -13.29 -51.78
CA MET A 322 -59.77 -14.47 -52.62
C MET A 322 -58.26 -14.79 -52.70
N ALA A 323 -57.98 -16.10 -52.59
CA ALA A 323 -56.90 -16.93 -53.17
C ALA A 323 -55.61 -16.25 -53.70
N GLY A 324 -54.41 -16.65 -53.25
CA GLY A 324 -53.72 -17.89 -53.63
C GLY A 324 -52.23 -17.58 -53.97
N PRO A 325 -51.42 -18.53 -54.47
CA PRO A 325 -50.45 -19.34 -53.71
C PRO A 325 -48.98 -19.20 -54.18
N THR A 326 -47.97 -19.42 -53.32
CA THR A 326 -46.66 -20.03 -53.72
C THR A 326 -45.79 -20.42 -52.51
N GLU A 327 -45.22 -21.63 -52.57
CA GLU A 327 -44.11 -22.20 -51.76
C GLU A 327 -42.76 -21.43 -51.96
N PRO A 328 -41.58 -21.95 -51.52
CA PRO A 328 -41.10 -22.31 -50.18
C PRO A 328 -39.75 -21.61 -49.88
N GLN A 329 -39.34 -21.42 -48.62
CA GLN A 329 -37.89 -21.44 -48.30
C GLN A 329 -37.58 -21.51 -46.80
N MET A 330 -37.05 -22.67 -46.40
CA MET A 330 -36.05 -22.79 -45.33
C MET A 330 -34.83 -21.94 -45.70
N GLN A 331 -34.44 -21.00 -44.83
CA GLN A 331 -33.05 -20.61 -44.54
C GLN A 331 -33.05 -19.40 -43.60
N ALA A 332 -32.93 -19.65 -42.30
CA ALA A 332 -32.67 -18.62 -41.29
C ALA A 332 -31.70 -19.14 -40.23
N HIS A 333 -30.50 -19.55 -40.66
CA HIS A 333 -29.39 -19.90 -39.77
C HIS A 333 -28.04 -19.44 -40.35
N THR A 334 -27.87 -18.15 -40.60
CA THR A 334 -26.54 -17.56 -40.90
C THR A 334 -26.56 -16.04 -40.72
N ALA A 335 -26.78 -15.55 -39.49
CA ALA A 335 -26.60 -14.12 -39.17
C ALA A 335 -26.02 -13.88 -37.77
N ARG A 336 -25.36 -14.89 -37.18
CA ARG A 336 -24.75 -14.80 -35.84
C ARG A 336 -23.21 -14.94 -35.83
N GLY A 337 -22.58 -14.97 -37.01
CA GLY A 337 -21.12 -15.19 -37.15
C GLY A 337 -20.29 -13.93 -37.44
N HIS A 338 -20.89 -12.78 -37.73
CA HIS A 338 -20.14 -11.56 -38.11
C HIS A 338 -19.95 -10.54 -36.99
N GLN A 339 -20.57 -10.75 -35.83
CA GLN A 339 -20.39 -9.85 -34.68
C GLN A 339 -19.18 -10.22 -33.81
N ASP A 340 -18.81 -11.52 -33.76
CA ASP A 340 -17.64 -11.98 -32.99
C ASP A 340 -16.30 -11.60 -33.61
N GLN A 341 -16.18 -11.60 -34.95
CA GLN A 341 -14.92 -11.22 -35.60
C GLN A 341 -14.54 -9.76 -35.37
N ARG A 342 -15.53 -8.86 -35.25
CA ARG A 342 -15.27 -7.44 -35.01
C ARG A 342 -14.86 -7.17 -33.56
N GLY A 343 -15.36 -7.98 -32.62
CA GLY A 343 -14.94 -7.96 -31.21
C GLY A 343 -13.52 -8.48 -31.03
N GLN A 344 -13.19 -9.62 -31.65
CA GLN A 344 -11.85 -10.21 -31.59
C GLN A 344 -10.77 -9.29 -32.15
N LEU A 345 -11.02 -8.66 -33.31
CA LEU A 345 -10.07 -7.70 -33.89
C LEU A 345 -9.86 -6.46 -33.01
N GLN A 346 -10.89 -6.02 -32.29
CA GLN A 346 -10.79 -4.87 -31.40
C GLN A 346 -10.04 -5.21 -30.11
N GLU A 347 -10.25 -6.42 -29.59
CA GLU A 347 -9.54 -6.94 -28.41
C GLU A 347 -8.06 -7.21 -28.70
N GLU A 348 -7.75 -7.74 -29.89
CA GLU A 348 -6.36 -7.94 -30.35
C GLU A 348 -5.63 -6.61 -30.56
N LEU A 349 -6.29 -5.61 -31.14
CA LEU A 349 -5.73 -4.26 -31.28
C LEU A 349 -5.47 -3.60 -29.92
N GLU A 350 -6.40 -3.75 -28.97
CA GLU A 350 -6.24 -3.23 -27.62
C GLU A 350 -5.08 -3.91 -26.88
N TRP A 351 -4.94 -5.23 -27.06
CA TRP A 351 -3.84 -6.00 -26.50
C TRP A 351 -2.49 -5.56 -27.08
N GLN A 352 -2.38 -5.40 -28.41
CA GLN A 352 -1.16 -4.88 -29.05
C GLN A 352 -0.77 -3.49 -28.52
N MET A 353 -1.74 -2.58 -28.36
CA MET A 353 -1.48 -1.25 -27.80
C MET A 353 -1.04 -1.28 -26.32
N LYS A 354 -1.51 -2.25 -25.53
CA LYS A 354 -1.06 -2.44 -24.15
C LYS A 354 0.37 -2.98 -24.11
N THR A 355 0.66 -4.00 -24.92
CA THR A 355 2.00 -4.58 -25.03
C THR A 355 3.03 -3.56 -25.50
N GLN A 356 2.66 -2.70 -26.47
CA GLN A 356 3.52 -1.59 -26.91
C GLN A 356 3.79 -0.58 -25.79
N ARG A 357 2.76 -0.18 -25.02
CA ARG A 357 2.98 0.74 -23.89
C ARG A 357 3.86 0.14 -22.78
N VAL A 358 3.70 -1.15 -22.50
CA VAL A 358 4.56 -1.84 -21.53
C VAL A 358 6.00 -1.92 -22.03
N SER A 359 6.23 -2.15 -23.33
CA SER A 359 7.58 -2.20 -23.89
C SER A 359 8.25 -0.82 -23.91
N GLU A 360 7.52 0.25 -24.25
CA GLU A 360 7.98 1.64 -24.19
C GLU A 360 8.33 2.05 -22.75
N TYR A 361 7.46 1.73 -21.79
CA TYR A 361 7.73 2.02 -20.38
C TYR A 361 8.92 1.23 -19.83
N SER A 362 9.06 -0.04 -20.22
CA SER A 362 10.22 -0.87 -19.85
C SER A 362 11.52 -0.36 -20.49
N GLN A 363 11.48 0.19 -21.71
CA GLN A 363 12.62 0.85 -22.33
C GLN A 363 12.95 2.16 -21.61
N TYR A 364 11.94 2.95 -21.22
CA TYR A 364 12.14 4.18 -20.44
C TYR A 364 12.81 3.91 -19.09
N LEU A 365 12.32 2.92 -18.32
CA LEU A 365 12.93 2.53 -17.05
C LEU A 365 14.36 2.03 -17.21
N ARG A 366 14.64 1.21 -18.24
CA ARG A 366 16.02 0.79 -18.56
C ARG A 366 16.90 1.95 -18.97
N GLY A 367 16.36 2.93 -19.68
CA GLY A 367 17.05 4.18 -20.04
C GLY A 367 17.40 5.01 -18.81
N MET A 368 16.47 5.15 -17.86
CA MET A 368 16.70 5.84 -16.59
C MET A 368 17.73 5.13 -15.72
N ALA A 369 17.61 3.82 -15.53
CA ALA A 369 18.59 3.04 -14.77
C ALA A 369 20.01 3.15 -15.38
N SER A 370 20.10 3.17 -16.72
CA SER A 370 21.36 3.38 -17.42
C SER A 370 21.92 4.80 -17.25
N HIS A 371 21.04 5.80 -17.16
CA HIS A 371 21.43 7.19 -16.92
C HIS A 371 21.96 7.38 -15.49
N ASP A 372 21.28 6.82 -14.49
CA ASP A 372 21.70 6.86 -13.09
C ASP A 372 23.01 6.10 -12.87
N ALA A 373 23.18 4.95 -13.52
CA ALA A 373 24.45 4.21 -13.50
C ALA A 373 25.61 5.03 -14.09
N ARG A 374 25.38 5.78 -15.18
CA ARG A 374 26.41 6.68 -15.75
C ARG A 374 26.74 7.84 -14.83
N TYR A 375 25.74 8.41 -14.15
CA TYR A 375 25.94 9.51 -13.20
C TYR A 375 26.73 9.06 -11.97
N MET A 376 26.46 7.84 -11.47
CA MET A 376 27.21 7.19 -10.40
C MET A 376 28.68 6.93 -10.80
N VAL A 377 28.93 6.40 -12.00
CA VAL A 377 30.30 6.15 -12.48
C VAL A 377 31.07 7.46 -12.67
N GLN A 378 30.44 8.50 -13.21
CA GLN A 378 31.05 9.82 -13.40
C GLN A 378 31.35 10.52 -12.06
N SER A 379 30.48 10.38 -11.06
CA SER A 379 30.71 10.98 -9.73
C SER A 379 31.84 10.29 -8.96
N THR A 380 32.05 8.99 -9.17
CA THR A 380 33.24 8.29 -8.64
C THR A 380 34.54 8.65 -9.38
N ALA A 381 34.49 8.88 -10.70
CA ALA A 381 35.67 9.24 -11.48
C ALA A 381 36.21 10.64 -11.12
N LEU A 382 35.32 11.62 -10.88
CA LEU A 382 35.72 12.98 -10.52
C LEU A 382 36.23 13.13 -9.07
N ASN A 383 36.00 12.13 -8.20
CA ASN A 383 36.48 12.15 -6.82
C ASN A 383 37.89 11.56 -6.63
N ILE A 384 38.43 10.88 -7.66
CA ILE A 384 39.76 10.24 -7.59
C ILE A 384 40.88 11.26 -7.91
N ASP A 385 40.60 12.31 -8.68
CA ASP A 385 41.61 13.30 -9.08
C ASP A 385 41.91 14.40 -8.02
N LEU A 386 41.17 14.43 -6.90
CA LEU A 386 41.34 15.44 -5.84
C LEU A 386 42.22 14.99 -4.66
N ARG A 387 42.82 13.78 -4.71
CA ARG A 387 43.66 13.25 -3.61
C ARG A 387 45.13 13.00 -3.93
N THR A 388 45.64 13.42 -5.10
CA THR A 388 47.04 13.18 -5.50
C THR A 388 47.82 14.46 -5.82
N SER A 389 47.56 15.58 -5.13
CA SER A 389 48.42 16.75 -5.20
C SER A 389 48.86 17.29 -3.83
N SER A 390 50.10 16.90 -3.49
CA SER A 390 51.14 17.64 -2.75
C SER A 390 51.16 17.65 -1.21
N PRO A 391 52.34 17.89 -0.57
CA PRO A 391 53.71 17.92 -1.12
C PRO A 391 54.75 17.12 -0.29
N GLY A 392 55.75 16.58 -0.97
CA GLY A 392 56.98 16.11 -0.36
C GLY A 392 57.98 17.24 -0.10
N GLY A 393 58.66 17.16 1.04
CA GLY A 393 60.13 17.27 1.10
C GLY A 393 60.76 18.65 1.26
N SER A 394 61.07 19.03 2.51
CA SER A 394 62.24 19.85 2.92
C SER A 394 62.37 19.67 4.44
N GLY A 395 63.27 18.87 5.04
CA GLY A 395 64.73 18.92 5.02
C GLY A 395 65.23 19.50 6.36
N PRO A 396 65.78 18.71 7.32
CA PRO A 396 66.37 19.27 8.54
C PRO A 396 67.80 19.73 8.27
N HIS A 397 68.03 21.03 8.39
CA HIS A 397 69.34 21.66 8.30
C HIS A 397 70.12 21.38 9.58
N VAL A 398 71.16 20.56 9.47
CA VAL A 398 72.23 20.42 10.46
C VAL A 398 73.17 21.61 10.29
N VAL A 399 73.42 22.34 11.38
CA VAL A 399 74.58 23.22 11.52
C VAL A 399 75.12 23.00 12.93
N ASN A 400 76.19 22.21 13.02
CA ASN A 400 77.22 22.37 14.04
C ASN A 400 78.01 23.63 13.67
N ASP A 401 78.30 24.49 14.64
CA ASP A 401 79.65 25.04 14.72
C ASP A 401 80.02 25.46 16.14
N ASP A 402 81.33 25.47 16.33
CA ASP A 402 82.13 25.34 17.52
C ASP A 402 82.21 26.54 18.47
N SER A 403 82.47 26.21 19.73
CA SER A 403 83.59 26.71 20.55
C SER A 403 84.11 28.13 20.29
N ASN A 404 83.99 29.05 21.28
CA ASN A 404 85.16 29.53 22.03
C ASN A 404 84.83 30.59 23.10
N MET A 405 85.63 30.51 24.17
CA MET A 405 86.13 31.52 25.12
C MET A 405 85.58 32.96 24.95
N THR A 406 85.16 33.67 26.00
CA THR A 406 85.88 33.99 27.26
C THR A 406 84.91 34.60 28.26
#